data_AF-A0A9D6SVS8-F1
#
_entry.id   AF-A0A9D6SVS8-F1
#
_cell.length_a   1.000
_cell.length_b   1.000
_cell.length_c   1.000
_cell.angle_alpha   90.00
_cell.angle_beta   90.00
_cell.angle_gamma   90.00
#
_symmetry.space_group_name_H-M   'P 1'
#
loop_
_entity.id
_entity.type
_entity.pdbx_description
1 polymer ?
#
loop_
_entity_poly.entity_id
_entity_poly.type
_entity_poly.pdbx_seq_one_letter_code
_entity_poly.pdbx_strand_id
1 'polypeptide(L)'
;MLFEWVFNIDGTISDSLLGDPVPSGVNDAGFNYSTGIGTLTVSVSGAGSHVAGLFLDHEIDEGLNGFMNEFGAAVNLGSKPTGLSWEIDEPEYVFGNIYTNFTAGALDNSNGVPSGSPDDVSMALLWSFDLLPGQSATLTFAVSDIEPSDFYLSQTDPDSPYAIYMTGGLGVTGGPAGVPEPTSLIILAAGLAGLVAAGLRARSSRRRR
;
A
#
# COMPACT_ATOMS: atom_id res chain seq x y z
N MET A 1 -12.75 20.34 -0.11
CA MET A 1 -13.59 19.42 -0.92
C MET A 1 -12.66 18.55 -1.74
N LEU A 2 -13.11 17.42 -2.30
CA LEU A 2 -12.28 16.67 -3.25
C LEU A 2 -12.43 17.28 -4.65
N PHE A 3 -11.31 17.61 -5.28
CA PHE A 3 -11.27 18.10 -6.66
C PHE A 3 -11.06 16.94 -7.63
N GLU A 4 -10.03 16.14 -7.40
CA GLU A 4 -9.65 15.02 -8.26
C GLU A 4 -9.33 13.75 -7.46
N TRP A 5 -9.68 12.60 -8.03
CA TRP A 5 -9.09 11.31 -7.65
C TRP A 5 -8.56 10.59 -8.89
N VAL A 6 -7.46 9.85 -8.69
CA VAL A 6 -6.89 8.98 -9.72
C VAL A 6 -6.49 7.64 -9.10
N PHE A 7 -6.89 6.54 -9.74
CA PHE A 7 -6.40 5.21 -9.43
C PHE A 7 -5.34 4.80 -10.45
N ASN A 8 -4.28 4.15 -9.97
CA ASN A 8 -3.35 3.38 -10.80
C ASN A 8 -3.40 1.93 -10.33
N ILE A 9 -3.83 1.01 -11.19
CA ILE A 9 -3.86 -0.43 -10.90
C ILE A 9 -3.16 -1.16 -12.05
N ASP A 10 -1.97 -1.67 -11.78
CA ASP A 10 -1.08 -2.33 -12.74
C ASP A 10 -0.86 -1.51 -14.03
N GLY A 11 -0.73 -0.18 -13.88
CA GLY A 11 -0.54 0.77 -14.99
C GLY A 11 -1.82 1.15 -15.71
N THR A 12 -2.99 0.62 -15.30
CA THR A 12 -4.28 1.09 -15.77
C THR A 12 -4.71 2.28 -14.93
N ILE A 13 -4.90 3.42 -15.59
CA ILE A 13 -5.29 4.68 -14.95
C ILE A 13 -6.81 4.86 -15.04
N SER A 14 -7.42 5.36 -13.97
CA SER A 14 -8.79 5.87 -13.98
C SER A 14 -8.84 7.19 -13.25
N ASP A 15 -9.27 8.21 -13.98
CA ASP A 15 -9.14 9.61 -13.60
C ASP A 15 -10.52 10.31 -13.63
N SER A 16 -10.85 10.93 -12.51
CA SER A 16 -12.14 11.60 -12.32
C SER A 16 -12.37 12.80 -13.23
N LEU A 17 -11.32 13.56 -13.56
CA LEU A 17 -11.41 14.73 -14.43
C LEU A 17 -11.53 14.34 -15.90
N LEU A 18 -11.09 13.14 -16.26
CA LEU A 18 -11.34 12.53 -17.57
C LEU A 18 -12.74 11.88 -17.67
N GLY A 19 -13.49 11.84 -16.57
CA GLY A 19 -14.81 11.23 -16.50
C GLY A 19 -14.79 9.71 -16.47
N ASP A 20 -13.65 9.11 -16.10
CA ASP A 20 -13.55 7.67 -15.94
C ASP A 20 -14.39 7.18 -14.75
N PRO A 21 -14.98 5.98 -14.84
CA PRO A 21 -15.66 5.39 -13.70
C PRO A 21 -14.64 4.87 -12.68
N VAL A 22 -15.08 4.72 -11.43
CA VAL A 22 -14.33 3.97 -10.41
C VAL A 22 -14.01 2.56 -10.94
N PRO A 23 -12.74 2.10 -10.91
CA PRO A 23 -12.35 0.82 -11.50
C PRO A 23 -13.07 -0.38 -10.89
N SER A 24 -13.29 -1.42 -11.69
CA SER A 24 -13.76 -2.70 -11.17
C SER A 24 -12.75 -3.27 -10.16
N GLY A 25 -13.23 -3.70 -8.98
CA GLY A 25 -12.38 -4.21 -7.91
C GLY A 25 -12.03 -3.15 -6.85
N VAL A 26 -12.39 -1.89 -7.08
CA VAL A 26 -12.45 -0.87 -6.04
C VAL A 26 -13.82 -0.94 -5.36
N ASN A 27 -13.82 -0.91 -4.03
CA ASN A 27 -15.02 -0.70 -3.22
C ASN A 27 -14.90 0.66 -2.52
N ASP A 28 -15.83 1.54 -2.87
CA ASP A 28 -15.93 2.94 -2.51
C ASP A 28 -17.17 3.25 -1.66
N ALA A 29 -17.90 2.24 -1.21
CA ALA A 29 -19.11 2.42 -0.40
C ALA A 29 -18.87 3.18 0.92
N GLY A 30 -17.61 3.20 1.39
CA GLY A 30 -17.18 3.93 2.58
C GLY A 30 -16.56 5.30 2.30
N PHE A 31 -16.53 5.77 1.06
CA PHE A 31 -15.87 7.00 0.64
C PHE A 31 -16.88 8.04 0.13
N ASN A 32 -16.76 9.27 0.61
CA ASN A 32 -17.61 10.37 0.16
C ASN A 32 -16.85 11.28 -0.79
N TYR A 33 -17.07 11.10 -2.09
CA TYR A 33 -16.44 11.89 -3.16
C TYR A 33 -16.73 13.39 -3.12
N SER A 34 -17.77 13.86 -2.43
CA SER A 34 -17.98 15.30 -2.25
C SER A 34 -16.98 15.91 -1.26
N THR A 35 -16.53 15.12 -0.29
CA THR A 35 -15.60 15.56 0.77
C THR A 35 -14.19 15.01 0.60
N GLY A 36 -14.05 13.89 -0.11
CA GLY A 36 -12.83 13.10 -0.19
C GLY A 36 -12.45 12.40 1.11
N ILE A 37 -13.38 12.24 2.05
CA ILE A 37 -13.18 11.58 3.34
C ILE A 37 -13.83 10.19 3.31
N GLY A 38 -13.19 9.23 3.96
CA GLY A 38 -13.70 7.88 4.14
C GLY A 38 -12.69 6.80 3.79
N THR A 39 -13.17 5.64 3.36
CA THR A 39 -12.32 4.49 3.06
C THR A 39 -12.59 3.93 1.67
N LEU A 40 -11.50 3.72 0.93
CA LEU A 40 -11.46 3.02 -0.35
C LEU A 40 -10.70 1.70 -0.16
N THR A 41 -11.18 0.62 -0.78
CA THR A 41 -10.44 -0.64 -0.81
C THR A 41 -10.26 -1.12 -2.25
N VAL A 42 -9.05 -1.61 -2.58
CA VAL A 42 -8.72 -2.12 -3.91
C VAL A 42 -8.36 -3.59 -3.79
N SER A 43 -9.03 -4.44 -4.56
CA SER A 43 -8.76 -5.89 -4.61
C SER A 43 -7.92 -6.24 -5.83
N VAL A 44 -6.76 -6.85 -5.61
CA VAL A 44 -5.84 -7.29 -6.68
C VAL A 44 -5.62 -8.79 -6.56
N SER A 45 -5.62 -9.50 -7.68
CA SER A 45 -5.41 -10.95 -7.73
C SER A 45 -4.63 -11.35 -8.98
N GLY A 46 -4.03 -12.53 -8.95
CA GLY A 46 -3.08 -12.96 -9.96
C GLY A 46 -1.70 -13.16 -9.34
N ALA A 47 -0.89 -14.03 -9.93
CA ALA A 47 0.49 -14.20 -9.49
C ALA A 47 1.39 -13.23 -10.24
N GLY A 48 2.41 -12.69 -9.58
CA GLY A 48 3.37 -11.76 -10.16
C GLY A 48 3.51 -10.48 -9.35
N SER A 49 4.23 -9.53 -9.93
CA SER A 49 4.42 -8.20 -9.36
C SER A 49 3.24 -7.31 -9.75
N HIS A 50 2.77 -6.56 -8.77
CA HIS A 50 1.63 -5.66 -8.89
C HIS A 50 1.98 -4.27 -8.35
N VAL A 51 1.30 -3.28 -8.90
CA VAL A 51 1.33 -1.90 -8.43
C VAL A 51 -0.11 -1.41 -8.29
N ALA A 52 -0.47 -0.86 -7.13
CA ALA A 52 -1.78 -0.22 -6.99
C ALA A 52 -1.72 0.98 -6.05
N GLY A 53 -2.40 2.07 -6.41
CA GLY A 53 -2.32 3.33 -5.69
C GLY A 53 -3.54 4.21 -5.82
N LEU A 54 -3.54 5.28 -5.03
CA LEU A 54 -4.53 6.34 -5.04
C LEU A 54 -3.81 7.69 -4.98
N PHE A 55 -4.20 8.59 -5.88
CA PHE A 55 -3.89 10.01 -5.86
C PHE A 55 -5.17 10.77 -5.53
N LEU A 56 -5.06 11.80 -4.71
CA LEU A 56 -6.14 12.70 -4.35
C LEU A 56 -5.64 14.14 -4.40
N ASP A 57 -6.48 15.00 -4.96
CA ASP A 57 -6.32 16.44 -4.94
C ASP A 57 -7.51 17.03 -4.17
N HIS A 58 -7.22 17.63 -3.02
CA HIS A 58 -8.21 18.23 -2.15
C HIS A 58 -8.02 19.74 -2.12
N GLU A 59 -9.13 20.45 -2.05
CA GLU A 59 -9.18 21.91 -2.02
C GLU A 59 -9.73 22.36 -0.67
N ILE A 60 -8.86 22.74 0.27
CA ILE A 60 -9.29 23.19 1.60
C ILE A 60 -9.63 24.68 1.51
N ASP A 61 -10.91 25.00 1.72
CA ASP A 61 -11.37 26.39 1.79
C ASP A 61 -10.94 27.29 0.61
N GLU A 62 -10.73 26.72 -0.59
CA GLU A 62 -10.34 27.44 -1.83
C GLU A 62 -11.16 28.73 -2.08
N GLY A 63 -12.48 28.67 -1.85
CA GLY A 63 -13.36 29.84 -2.01
C GLY A 63 -13.14 30.98 -1.00
N LEU A 64 -12.42 30.74 0.09
CA LEU A 64 -12.09 31.72 1.14
C LEU A 64 -10.68 32.29 0.96
N ASN A 65 -9.67 31.47 0.69
CA ASN A 65 -8.26 31.86 0.68
C ASN A 65 -7.44 31.30 -0.50
N GLY A 66 -8.10 30.63 -1.46
CA GLY A 66 -7.44 29.97 -2.58
C GLY A 66 -6.70 28.70 -2.15
N PHE A 67 -5.97 28.11 -3.08
CA PHE A 67 -5.24 26.84 -2.91
C PHE A 67 -3.74 27.05 -2.59
N MET A 68 -3.22 28.27 -2.80
CA MET A 68 -1.78 28.56 -2.79
C MET A 68 -1.15 28.70 -1.39
N ASN A 69 -1.92 28.60 -0.31
CA ASN A 69 -1.43 28.77 1.06
C ASN A 69 -1.39 27.45 1.85
N GLU A 70 -1.65 26.33 1.21
CA GLU A 70 -1.68 25.02 1.82
C GLU A 70 -0.28 24.38 1.88
N PHE A 71 -0.11 23.37 2.71
CA PHE A 71 1.13 22.60 2.74
C PHE A 71 0.91 21.16 3.17
N GLY A 72 1.83 20.30 2.75
CA GLY A 72 1.84 18.90 3.11
C GLY A 72 2.90 18.51 4.14
N ALA A 73 2.68 17.38 4.80
CA ALA A 73 3.69 16.70 5.59
C ALA A 73 3.52 15.17 5.58
N ALA A 74 4.64 14.45 5.45
CA ALA A 74 4.71 13.01 5.70
C ALA A 74 5.21 12.76 7.12
N VAL A 75 4.37 12.14 7.95
CA VAL A 75 4.60 11.98 9.38
C VAL A 75 4.83 10.52 9.73
N ASN A 76 5.61 10.27 10.78
CA ASN A 76 5.97 8.93 11.24
C ASN A 76 6.64 8.06 10.17
N LEU A 77 7.51 8.65 9.32
CA LEU A 77 8.25 7.95 8.25
C LEU A 77 8.97 6.66 8.70
N GLY A 78 9.40 6.59 9.97
CA GLY A 78 10.02 5.37 10.54
C GLY A 78 9.07 4.17 10.65
N SER A 79 7.76 4.40 10.57
CA SER A 79 6.71 3.37 10.57
C SER A 79 6.16 3.08 9.16
N LYS A 80 6.68 3.74 8.11
CA LYS A 80 6.23 3.54 6.74
C LYS A 80 6.37 2.06 6.35
N PRO A 81 5.29 1.40 5.91
CA PRO A 81 5.37 0.02 5.46
C PRO A 81 6.36 -0.20 4.31
N THR A 82 6.90 -1.41 4.23
CA THR A 82 7.68 -1.85 3.06
C THR A 82 6.78 -2.00 1.85
N GLY A 83 7.24 -1.56 0.68
CA GLY A 83 6.47 -1.62 -0.56
C GLY A 83 5.55 -0.41 -0.79
N LEU A 84 5.31 0.42 0.23
CA LEU A 84 4.59 1.69 0.09
C LEU A 84 5.57 2.80 -0.33
N SER A 85 5.29 3.47 -1.44
CA SER A 85 5.82 4.78 -1.81
C SER A 85 4.74 5.85 -1.68
N TRP A 86 5.17 7.10 -1.56
CA TRP A 86 4.30 8.25 -1.33
C TRP A 86 4.87 9.48 -2.01
N GLU A 87 4.05 10.50 -2.19
CA GLU A 87 4.47 11.82 -2.66
C GLU A 87 3.44 12.86 -2.22
N ILE A 88 3.92 14.08 -1.99
CA ILE A 88 3.08 15.26 -1.76
C ILE A 88 3.65 16.35 -2.66
N ASP A 89 2.85 16.91 -3.55
CA ASP A 89 3.31 17.95 -4.46
C ASP A 89 2.13 18.76 -5.03
N GLU A 90 2.43 19.85 -5.74
CA GLU A 90 1.47 20.54 -6.59
C GLU A 90 0.93 19.56 -7.67
N PRO A 91 -0.37 19.58 -8.03
CA PRO A 91 -1.00 18.64 -8.97
C PRO A 91 -0.64 18.92 -10.45
N GLU A 92 0.65 19.04 -10.75
CA GLU A 92 1.19 19.15 -12.11
C GLU A 92 0.97 20.50 -12.84
N TYR A 93 0.93 21.63 -12.12
CA TYR A 93 0.70 22.95 -12.73
C TYR A 93 1.98 23.72 -13.10
N VAL A 94 2.86 24.07 -12.14
CA VAL A 94 4.09 24.85 -12.38
C VAL A 94 5.36 24.02 -12.21
N PHE A 95 5.49 23.29 -11.10
CA PHE A 95 6.69 22.54 -10.73
C PHE A 95 6.39 21.12 -10.27
N GLY A 96 5.15 20.83 -9.87
CA GLY A 96 4.78 19.51 -9.37
C GLY A 96 4.93 18.40 -10.41
N ASN A 97 5.37 17.21 -9.96
CA ASN A 97 5.54 16.03 -10.81
C ASN A 97 4.83 14.77 -10.30
N ILE A 98 3.97 14.92 -9.29
CA ILE A 98 3.28 13.82 -8.60
C ILE A 98 2.33 13.03 -9.50
N TYR A 99 1.56 13.68 -10.38
CA TYR A 99 0.68 12.98 -11.31
C TYR A 99 1.51 12.16 -12.31
N THR A 100 2.61 12.71 -12.82
CA THR A 100 3.53 11.99 -13.70
C THR A 100 4.16 10.80 -12.99
N ASN A 101 4.66 10.98 -11.76
CA ASN A 101 5.26 9.90 -10.97
C ASN A 101 4.23 8.83 -10.60
N PHE A 102 3.02 9.25 -10.23
CA PHE A 102 1.92 8.36 -9.86
C PHE A 102 1.48 7.50 -11.04
N THR A 103 1.23 8.09 -12.21
CA THR A 103 0.82 7.35 -13.41
C THR A 103 1.93 6.46 -13.97
N ALA A 104 3.21 6.84 -13.80
CA ALA A 104 4.36 6.00 -14.10
C ALA A 104 4.54 4.84 -13.09
N GLY A 105 3.81 4.84 -11.97
CA GLY A 105 3.93 3.82 -10.93
C GLY A 105 5.22 3.95 -10.11
N ALA A 106 5.75 5.16 -9.96
CA ALA A 106 7.08 5.41 -9.41
C ALA A 106 7.16 6.70 -8.57
N LEU A 107 6.31 6.82 -7.55
CA LEU A 107 6.40 7.90 -6.55
C LEU A 107 7.78 7.96 -5.88
N ASP A 108 8.29 9.17 -5.66
CA ASP A 108 9.69 9.37 -5.30
C ASP A 108 9.97 9.52 -3.78
N ASN A 109 8.93 9.48 -2.95
CA ASN A 109 9.01 9.67 -1.49
C ASN A 109 9.48 11.07 -1.08
N SER A 110 9.00 12.09 -1.80
CA SER A 110 9.31 13.49 -1.52
C SER A 110 8.07 14.34 -1.19
N ASN A 111 8.33 15.52 -0.66
CA ASN A 111 7.34 16.56 -0.39
C ASN A 111 7.80 17.86 -1.07
N GLY A 112 7.16 18.21 -2.18
CA GLY A 112 7.42 19.42 -2.96
C GLY A 112 6.80 20.68 -2.37
N VAL A 113 5.79 20.54 -1.50
CA VAL A 113 5.01 21.62 -0.90
C VAL A 113 5.04 21.61 0.64
N PRO A 114 6.24 21.71 1.27
CA PRO A 114 6.35 21.75 2.72
C PRO A 114 5.88 23.10 3.30
N SER A 115 5.59 23.17 4.60
CA SER A 115 5.16 24.42 5.29
C SER A 115 6.05 25.66 5.08
N GLY A 116 7.32 25.50 4.71
CA GLY A 116 8.23 26.61 4.40
C GLY A 116 8.10 27.16 2.97
N SER A 117 7.34 26.47 2.11
CA SER A 117 7.05 26.80 0.72
C SER A 117 5.64 26.29 0.37
N PRO A 118 4.59 26.86 1.01
CA PRO A 118 3.22 26.46 0.76
C PRO A 118 2.81 26.76 -0.69
N ASP A 119 1.93 25.93 -1.21
CA ASP A 119 1.34 25.99 -2.55
C ASP A 119 0.11 25.06 -2.58
N ASP A 120 -0.42 24.81 -3.77
CA ASP A 120 -1.43 23.77 -4.00
C ASP A 120 -0.95 22.37 -3.55
N VAL A 121 -1.82 21.57 -2.92
CA VAL A 121 -1.43 20.29 -2.33
C VAL A 121 -2.26 19.14 -2.87
N SER A 122 -1.57 18.21 -3.51
CA SER A 122 -2.08 16.87 -3.79
C SER A 122 -1.26 15.79 -3.08
N MET A 123 -1.87 14.64 -2.83
CA MET A 123 -1.26 13.53 -2.11
C MET A 123 -1.43 12.21 -2.85
N ALA A 124 -0.38 11.40 -2.87
CA ALA A 124 -0.43 10.08 -3.48
C ALA A 124 0.19 9.00 -2.59
N LEU A 125 -0.45 7.83 -2.59
CA LEU A 125 0.09 6.58 -2.03
C LEU A 125 0.09 5.50 -3.10
N LEU A 126 1.18 4.76 -3.22
CA LEU A 126 1.35 3.69 -4.20
C LEU A 126 2.01 2.47 -3.54
N TRP A 127 1.42 1.30 -3.74
CA TRP A 127 1.96 0.04 -3.23
C TRP A 127 2.53 -0.81 -4.36
N SER A 128 3.77 -1.27 -4.18
CA SER A 128 4.39 -2.30 -4.99
C SER A 128 4.52 -3.59 -4.18
N PHE A 129 3.99 -4.70 -4.70
CA PHE A 129 3.95 -5.98 -4.00
C PHE A 129 3.94 -7.17 -4.96
N ASP A 130 4.31 -8.34 -4.46
CA ASP A 130 4.25 -9.59 -5.21
C ASP A 130 3.17 -10.50 -4.65
N LEU A 131 2.46 -11.20 -5.54
CA LEU A 131 1.51 -12.24 -5.22
C LEU A 131 2.00 -13.59 -5.74
N LEU A 132 1.94 -14.61 -4.89
CA LEU A 132 2.14 -16.00 -5.29
C LEU A 132 0.88 -16.57 -5.96
N PRO A 133 0.99 -17.69 -6.70
CA PRO A 133 -0.17 -18.38 -7.25
C PRO A 133 -1.24 -18.67 -6.19
N GLY A 134 -2.47 -18.21 -6.45
CA GLY A 134 -3.62 -18.38 -5.56
C GLY A 134 -3.70 -17.37 -4.41
N GLN A 135 -2.86 -16.32 -4.40
CA GLN A 135 -2.99 -15.21 -3.47
C GLN A 135 -3.84 -14.06 -4.05
N SER A 136 -4.31 -13.19 -3.16
CA SER A 136 -4.94 -11.92 -3.50
C SER A 136 -4.58 -10.88 -2.45
N ALA A 137 -4.47 -9.63 -2.88
CA ALA A 137 -4.22 -8.47 -2.04
C ALA A 137 -5.49 -7.63 -1.88
N THR A 138 -5.64 -7.04 -0.69
CA THR A 138 -6.57 -5.95 -0.42
C THR A 138 -5.76 -4.76 0.06
N LEU A 139 -5.77 -3.69 -0.74
CA LEU A 139 -5.26 -2.40 -0.34
C LEU A 139 -6.39 -1.63 0.33
N THR A 140 -6.06 -0.88 1.38
CA THR A 140 -7.00 0.03 2.07
C THR A 140 -6.38 1.41 2.09
N PHE A 141 -7.10 2.39 1.56
CA PHE A 141 -6.77 3.80 1.68
C PHE A 141 -7.82 4.45 2.57
N ALA A 142 -7.38 5.12 3.63
CA ALA A 142 -8.28 5.83 4.52
C ALA A 142 -7.89 7.31 4.57
N VAL A 143 -8.89 8.15 4.38
CA VAL A 143 -8.77 9.61 4.43
C VAL A 143 -9.68 10.12 5.55
N SER A 144 -9.14 10.93 6.45
CA SER A 144 -9.86 11.43 7.63
C SER A 144 -9.45 12.86 7.99
N ASP A 145 -10.28 13.48 8.83
CA ASP A 145 -10.03 14.74 9.54
C ASP A 145 -9.48 14.51 10.96
N ILE A 146 -9.19 13.25 11.30
CA ILE A 146 -8.60 12.82 12.57
C ILE A 146 -7.18 12.34 12.32
N GLU A 147 -6.23 12.88 13.07
CA GLU A 147 -4.81 12.53 12.97
C GLU A 147 -4.56 11.04 13.29
N PRO A 148 -3.90 10.28 12.39
CA PRO A 148 -3.51 8.89 12.63
C PRO A 148 -2.27 8.74 13.53
N SER A 149 -2.09 7.57 14.15
CA SER A 149 -0.90 7.28 14.97
C SER A 149 0.30 6.71 14.20
N ASP A 150 0.07 6.04 13.08
CA ASP A 150 1.10 5.40 12.25
C ASP A 150 1.57 6.35 11.13
N PHE A 151 2.20 5.82 10.07
CA PHE A 151 2.59 6.61 8.91
C PHE A 151 1.37 7.20 8.20
N TYR A 152 1.42 8.51 7.93
CA TYR A 152 0.38 9.21 7.19
C TYR A 152 0.96 10.36 6.37
N LEU A 153 0.22 10.75 5.34
CA LEU A 153 0.37 12.05 4.68
C LEU A 153 -0.68 13.00 5.23
N SER A 154 -0.35 14.28 5.29
CA SER A 154 -1.28 15.33 5.72
C SER A 154 -1.21 16.51 4.79
N GLN A 155 -2.35 17.18 4.66
CA GLN A 155 -2.54 18.48 4.02
C GLN A 155 -3.16 19.42 5.03
N THR A 156 -2.65 20.63 5.11
CA THR A 156 -3.09 21.65 6.07
C THR A 156 -3.14 23.01 5.41
N ASP A 157 -4.22 23.73 5.66
CA ASP A 157 -4.36 25.15 5.38
C ASP A 157 -4.23 25.92 6.71
N PRO A 158 -3.28 26.87 6.84
CA PRO A 158 -3.08 27.63 8.07
C PRO A 158 -4.25 28.56 8.43
N ASP A 159 -5.09 28.91 7.46
CA ASP A 159 -6.26 29.78 7.63
C ASP A 159 -7.57 28.98 7.83
N SER A 160 -7.50 27.65 7.72
CA SER A 160 -8.61 26.72 7.94
C SER A 160 -8.49 25.96 9.27
N PRO A 161 -9.61 25.62 9.93
CA PRO A 161 -9.59 24.69 11.06
C PRO A 161 -9.43 23.22 10.64
N TYR A 162 -9.38 22.92 9.33
CA TYR A 162 -9.38 21.56 8.81
C TYR A 162 -7.98 21.11 8.40
N ALA A 163 -7.70 19.83 8.64
CA ALA A 163 -6.56 19.12 8.06
C ALA A 163 -7.07 17.79 7.52
N ILE A 164 -6.44 17.32 6.45
CA ILE A 164 -6.78 16.05 5.81
C ILE A 164 -5.60 15.12 6.02
N TYR A 165 -5.89 13.89 6.44
CA TYR A 165 -4.90 12.86 6.70
C TYR A 165 -5.18 11.65 5.81
N MET A 166 -4.15 11.15 5.12
CA MET A 166 -4.24 9.99 4.25
C MET A 166 -3.32 8.86 4.75
N THR A 167 -3.86 7.66 4.84
CA THR A 167 -3.13 6.44 5.22
C THR A 167 -3.36 5.31 4.23
N GLY A 168 -2.43 4.35 4.21
CA GLY A 168 -2.47 3.20 3.32
C GLY A 168 -2.11 1.90 4.05
N GLY A 169 -2.82 0.82 3.73
CA GLY A 169 -2.55 -0.52 4.22
C GLY A 169 -2.63 -1.57 3.12
N LEU A 170 -1.88 -2.66 3.26
CA LEU A 170 -1.88 -3.80 2.36
C LEU A 170 -2.02 -5.10 3.16
N GLY A 171 -3.04 -5.90 2.82
CA GLY A 171 -3.22 -7.26 3.33
C GLY A 171 -3.19 -8.28 2.21
N VAL A 172 -2.38 -9.34 2.33
CA VAL A 172 -2.34 -10.46 1.38
C VAL A 172 -2.95 -11.69 2.01
N THR A 173 -3.83 -12.37 1.27
CA THR A 173 -4.50 -13.60 1.72
C THR A 173 -4.41 -14.70 0.64
N GLY A 174 -4.71 -15.94 1.02
CA GLY A 174 -4.68 -17.09 0.11
C GLY A 174 -3.30 -17.74 -0.03
N GLY A 175 -3.10 -18.41 -1.17
CA GLY A 175 -1.96 -19.28 -1.46
C GLY A 175 -2.29 -20.77 -1.27
N PRO A 176 -1.47 -21.69 -1.82
CA PRO A 176 -1.68 -23.12 -1.59
C PRO A 176 -1.60 -23.39 -0.08
N ALA A 177 -2.60 -24.09 0.45
CA ALA A 177 -2.54 -24.59 1.81
C ALA A 177 -1.20 -25.33 1.96
N GLY A 178 -0.35 -24.88 2.90
CA GLY A 178 0.93 -25.51 3.13
C GLY A 178 0.70 -27.00 3.29
N VAL A 179 1.24 -27.80 2.37
CA VAL A 179 1.23 -29.24 2.53
C VAL A 179 1.93 -29.49 3.86
N PRO A 180 1.27 -30.09 4.87
CA PRO A 180 1.93 -30.38 6.13
C PRO A 180 3.22 -31.13 5.82
N GLU A 181 4.35 -30.64 6.35
CA GLU A 181 5.64 -31.28 6.04
C GLU A 181 5.51 -32.79 6.24
N PRO A 182 5.80 -33.59 5.21
CA PRO A 182 5.47 -34.99 5.29
C PRO A 182 6.29 -35.62 6.41
N THR A 183 5.63 -36.44 7.22
CA THR A 183 6.22 -37.39 8.18
C THR A 183 7.36 -38.24 7.58
N SER A 184 7.65 -38.14 6.28
CA SER A 184 8.84 -38.65 5.59
C SER A 184 10.16 -38.38 6.32
N LEU A 185 10.37 -37.21 6.96
CA LEU A 185 11.57 -36.99 7.77
C LEU A 185 11.59 -37.86 9.04
N ILE A 186 10.42 -38.09 9.65
CA ILE A 186 10.26 -38.99 10.81
C ILE A 186 10.44 -40.45 10.37
N ILE A 187 9.92 -40.85 9.20
CA ILE A 187 10.08 -42.20 8.66
C ILE A 187 11.54 -42.45 8.25
N LEU A 188 12.22 -41.48 7.64
CA LEU A 188 13.64 -41.58 7.31
C LEU A 188 14.51 -41.67 8.57
N ALA A 189 14.23 -40.85 9.59
CA ALA A 189 14.92 -40.90 10.88
C ALA A 189 14.67 -42.24 11.59
N ALA A 190 13.43 -42.75 11.58
CA ALA A 190 13.10 -44.05 12.16
C ALA A 190 13.76 -45.21 11.41
N GLY A 191 13.83 -45.14 10.08
CA GLY A 191 14.51 -46.14 9.24
C GLY A 191 16.02 -46.17 9.48
N LEU A 192 16.67 -45.01 9.59
CA LEU A 192 18.09 -44.90 9.91
C LEU A 192 18.41 -45.41 11.31
N ALA A 193 17.57 -45.09 12.32
CA ALA A 193 17.73 -45.61 13.68
C ALA A 193 17.62 -47.15 13.73
N GLY A 194 16.68 -47.73 12.97
CA GLY A 194 16.52 -49.18 12.84
C GLY A 194 17.74 -49.87 12.23
N LEU A 195 18.34 -49.29 11.20
CA LEU A 195 19.56 -49.80 10.55
C LEU A 195 20.79 -49.78 11.48
N VAL A 196 20.95 -48.69 12.25
CA VAL A 196 22.04 -48.58 13.24
C VAL A 196 21.88 -49.62 14.34
N ALA A 197 20.67 -49.80 14.88
CA ALA A 197 20.39 -50.81 15.91
C ALA A 197 20.67 -52.24 15.41
N ALA A 198 20.26 -52.56 14.18
CA ALA A 198 20.53 -53.85 13.56
C ALA A 198 22.04 -54.09 13.35
N GLY A 199 22.78 -53.07 12.89
CA GLY A 199 24.23 -53.14 12.67
C GLY A 199 25.04 -53.35 13.96
N LEU A 200 24.65 -52.69 15.05
CA LEU A 200 25.27 -52.88 16.37
C LEU A 200 25.03 -54.28 16.93
N ARG A 201 23.82 -54.83 16.72
CA ARG A 201 23.47 -56.19 17.17
C ARG A 201 24.26 -57.27 16.40
N ALA A 202 24.42 -57.12 15.08
CA ALA A 202 25.20 -58.04 14.26
C ALA A 202 26.72 -58.07 14.59
N ARG A 203 27.27 -56.94 15.08
CA ARG A 203 28.67 -56.87 15.54
C ARG A 203 28.90 -57.56 16.89
N SER A 204 27.93 -57.49 17.81
CA SER A 204 28.02 -58.17 19.10
C SER A 204 27.99 -59.70 19.01
N SER A 205 27.27 -60.26 18.03
CA SER A 205 27.16 -61.71 17.84
C SER A 205 28.39 -62.34 17.18
N ARG A 206 29.13 -61.58 16.36
CA ARG A 206 30.40 -62.02 15.75
C ARG A 206 31.59 -62.03 16.72
N ARG A 207 31.53 -61.29 17.83
CA ARG A 207 32.59 -61.29 18.87
C ARG A 207 32.47 -62.43 19.90
N ARG A 208 31.43 -63.26 19.81
CA ARG A 208 31.18 -64.40 20.72
C ARG A 208 31.37 -65.78 20.06
N ARG A 209 32.09 -65.83 18.93
CA ARG A 209 32.52 -67.08 18.30
C ARG A 209 34.03 -67.14 18.26
#